data_AF-A0A952IMM3-F1
#
_entry.id   AF-A0A952IMM3-F1
#
_cell.length_a   1.000
_cell.length_b   1.000
_cell.length_c   1.000
_cell.angle_alpha   90.00
_cell.angle_beta   90.00
_cell.angle_gamma   90.00
#
_symmetry.space_group_name_H-M   'P 1'
#
loop_
_entity.id
_entity.type
_entity.pdbx_description
1 polymer ?
#
loop_
_entity_poly.entity_id
_entity_poly.type
_entity_poly.pdbx_seq_one_letter_code
_entity_poly.pdbx_strand_id
1 'polypeptide(L)'
;MTQQRLTVFFSDIANSTWLYQQKGDVLAHRMIADCLHSLRSTVEQCNGRLLRTVGDAVLASFENSDDALLAAIEAQRAQLKSTIRIRVGFHVGEVIPDAGDVYGNAVNVAARVAAFANAEEIYTTGETVENLSSHLHEMASYLDRVDFKGIKDPLPVYRIQWSEAGSSSKSADTRIVTAVNRTEKYRTNVVLDLFLGARRVRIDQHNPSVRIGRDIDNDIIVGHDSTSRHHAQIEFVRGRYNITDSSTNGTYIVRGGQDAIFVRRESVVLQHDGIIGLGWHPSMQDPEKIIFRSVTNSQEVGGPLEA
;
A
#
# COMPACT_ATOMS: atom_id res chain seq x y z
N MET A 1 -26.12 26.39 0.12
CA MET A 1 -25.15 25.48 -0.53
C MET A 1 -25.76 24.09 -0.48
N THR A 2 -26.04 23.48 -1.63
CA THR A 2 -26.58 22.12 -1.73
C THR A 2 -25.42 21.13 -1.75
N GLN A 3 -25.53 20.07 -0.96
CA GLN A 3 -24.60 18.95 -1.05
C GLN A 3 -24.77 18.25 -2.40
N GLN A 4 -23.66 17.76 -2.94
CA GLN A 4 -23.61 16.95 -4.13
C GLN A 4 -22.87 15.67 -3.80
N ARG A 5 -23.35 14.54 -4.32
CA ARG A 5 -22.66 13.26 -4.20
C ARG A 5 -21.69 13.13 -5.36
N LEU A 6 -20.39 13.13 -5.07
CA LEU A 6 -19.33 13.03 -6.07
C LEU A 6 -18.33 11.94 -5.67
N THR A 7 -17.65 11.38 -6.66
CA THR A 7 -16.48 10.53 -6.42
C THR A 7 -15.23 11.38 -6.37
N VAL A 8 -14.63 11.49 -5.20
CA VAL A 8 -13.38 12.23 -4.99
C VAL A 8 -12.20 11.31 -5.26
N PHE A 9 -11.26 11.77 -6.07
CA PHE A 9 -10.10 11.03 -6.53
C PHE A 9 -8.82 11.73 -6.07
N PHE A 10 -7.88 10.93 -5.56
CA PHE A 10 -6.53 11.36 -5.23
C PHE A 10 -5.52 10.44 -5.90
N SER A 11 -4.53 11.06 -6.56
CA SER A 11 -3.31 10.38 -7.00
C SER A 11 -2.12 11.10 -6.40
N ASP A 12 -1.12 10.36 -5.96
CA ASP A 12 0.10 10.90 -5.37
C ASP A 12 1.33 10.15 -5.92
N ILE A 13 2.44 10.87 -6.07
CA ILE A 13 3.70 10.29 -6.53
C ILE A 13 4.37 9.57 -5.35
N ALA A 14 4.60 8.27 -5.50
CA ALA A 14 5.31 7.48 -4.51
C ALA A 14 6.81 7.85 -4.50
N ASN A 15 7.36 7.99 -3.28
CA ASN A 15 8.79 8.22 -3.04
C ASN A 15 9.38 9.45 -3.77
N SER A 16 8.62 10.54 -3.93
CA SER A 16 9.09 11.75 -4.63
C SER A 16 10.34 12.35 -3.97
N THR A 17 10.45 12.32 -2.64
CA THR A 17 11.65 12.78 -1.92
C THR A 17 12.92 12.02 -2.30
N TRP A 18 12.83 10.71 -2.52
CA TRP A 18 13.96 9.91 -2.99
C TRP A 18 14.35 10.28 -4.42
N LEU A 19 13.38 10.63 -5.27
CA LEU A 19 13.65 11.07 -6.64
C LEU A 19 14.51 12.34 -6.66
N TYR A 20 14.21 13.31 -5.80
CA TYR A 20 15.02 14.53 -5.61
C TYR A 20 16.45 14.19 -5.21
N GLN A 21 16.65 13.29 -4.24
CA GLN A 21 17.97 12.90 -3.76
C GLN A 21 18.82 12.20 -4.83
N GLN A 22 18.21 11.37 -5.68
CA GLN A 22 18.93 10.54 -6.64
C GLN A 22 19.15 11.22 -8.00
N LYS A 23 18.20 12.05 -8.44
CA LYS A 23 18.21 12.66 -9.78
C LYS A 23 18.61 14.14 -9.75
N GLY A 24 18.62 14.76 -8.57
CA GLY A 24 18.83 16.18 -8.40
C GLY A 24 17.58 17.01 -8.74
N ASP A 25 17.53 18.22 -8.19
CA ASP A 25 16.30 19.02 -8.13
C ASP A 25 15.68 19.33 -9.49
N VAL A 26 16.49 19.72 -10.47
CA VAL A 26 16.01 20.14 -11.79
C VAL A 26 15.36 18.98 -12.55
N LEU A 27 16.00 17.80 -12.55
CA LEU A 27 15.49 16.64 -13.27
C LEU A 27 14.27 16.05 -12.56
N ALA A 28 14.32 15.93 -11.22
CA ALA A 28 13.20 15.44 -10.43
C ALA A 28 11.96 16.33 -10.61
N HIS A 29 12.12 17.65 -10.54
CA HIS A 29 11.03 18.59 -10.74
C HIS A 29 10.38 18.46 -12.13
N ARG A 30 11.19 18.29 -13.18
CA ARG A 30 10.68 18.08 -14.55
C ARG A 30 9.87 16.78 -14.66
N MET A 31 10.40 15.69 -14.13
CA MET A 31 9.73 14.38 -14.18
C MET A 31 8.40 14.42 -13.40
N ILE A 32 8.38 15.07 -12.24
CA ILE A 32 7.16 15.27 -11.44
C ILE A 32 6.15 16.11 -12.23
N ALA A 33 6.58 17.21 -12.84
CA ALA A 33 5.71 18.05 -13.66
C ALA A 33 5.10 17.28 -14.84
N ASP A 34 5.90 16.47 -15.53
CA ASP A 34 5.44 15.62 -16.64
C ASP A 34 4.42 14.57 -16.16
N CYS A 35 4.65 13.97 -14.98
CA CYS A 35 3.72 13.04 -14.36
C CYS A 35 2.39 13.72 -13.97
N LEU A 36 2.45 14.88 -13.30
CA LEU A 36 1.26 15.66 -12.93
C LEU A 36 0.47 16.10 -14.17
N HIS A 37 1.15 16.48 -15.25
CA HIS A 37 0.50 16.81 -16.51
C HIS A 37 -0.23 15.60 -17.10
N SER A 38 0.43 14.44 -17.15
CA SER A 38 -0.20 13.19 -17.59
C SER A 38 -1.42 12.83 -16.74
N LEU A 39 -1.32 12.93 -15.41
CA LEU A 39 -2.44 12.64 -14.50
C LEU A 39 -3.63 13.56 -14.75
N ARG A 40 -3.38 14.86 -14.95
CA ARG A 40 -4.42 15.82 -15.31
C ARG A 40 -5.12 15.44 -16.60
N SER A 41 -4.36 15.12 -17.65
CA SER A 41 -4.93 14.72 -18.94
C SER A 41 -5.78 13.46 -18.82
N THR A 42 -5.34 12.47 -18.04
CA THR A 42 -6.12 11.26 -17.79
C THR A 42 -7.43 11.56 -17.07
N VAL A 43 -7.40 12.40 -16.03
CA VAL A 43 -8.62 12.82 -15.32
C VAL A 43 -9.61 13.47 -16.28
N GLU A 44 -9.17 14.44 -17.09
CA GLU A 44 -10.03 15.16 -18.03
C GLU A 44 -10.57 14.23 -19.14
N GLN A 45 -9.78 13.28 -19.63
CA GLN A 45 -10.18 12.29 -20.64
C GLN A 45 -11.23 11.28 -20.12
N CYS A 46 -11.21 11.00 -18.83
CA CYS A 46 -12.17 10.13 -18.17
C CYS A 46 -13.33 10.92 -17.53
N ASN A 47 -13.74 12.05 -18.12
CA ASN A 47 -14.85 12.89 -17.67
C ASN A 47 -14.72 13.43 -16.23
N GLY A 48 -13.50 13.47 -15.71
CA GLY A 48 -13.19 14.03 -14.40
C GLY A 48 -12.93 15.53 -14.47
N ARG A 49 -13.13 16.18 -13.32
CA ARG A 49 -12.75 17.58 -13.12
C ARG A 49 -11.54 17.65 -12.19
N LEU A 50 -10.44 18.19 -12.68
CA LEU A 50 -9.33 18.59 -11.82
C LEU A 50 -9.78 19.72 -10.89
N LEU A 51 -9.64 19.52 -9.58
CA LEU A 51 -9.96 20.54 -8.58
C LEU A 51 -8.70 21.36 -8.27
N ARG A 52 -7.64 20.67 -7.83
CA ARG A 52 -6.34 21.29 -7.51
C ARG A 52 -5.23 20.25 -7.46
N THR A 53 -4.00 20.73 -7.47
CA THR A 53 -2.82 19.94 -7.10
C THR A 53 -2.38 20.33 -5.69
N VAL A 54 -1.88 19.36 -4.92
CA VAL A 54 -1.37 19.57 -3.56
C VAL A 54 0.02 18.94 -3.48
N GLY A 55 1.06 19.74 -3.67
CA GLY A 55 2.42 19.22 -3.84
C GLY A 55 2.50 18.31 -5.07
N ASP A 56 2.88 17.06 -4.85
CA ASP A 56 3.02 16.03 -5.89
C ASP A 56 1.72 15.21 -6.11
N ALA A 57 0.62 15.64 -5.50
CA ALA A 57 -0.67 14.97 -5.60
C ALA A 57 -1.68 15.73 -6.47
N VAL A 58 -2.54 14.96 -7.15
CA VAL A 58 -3.70 15.43 -7.91
C VAL A 58 -4.97 15.15 -7.13
N LEU A 59 -5.79 16.19 -6.92
CA LEU A 59 -7.15 16.08 -6.40
C LEU A 59 -8.16 16.38 -7.51
N ALA A 60 -9.02 15.43 -7.77
CA ALA A 60 -10.06 15.52 -8.79
C ALA A 60 -11.42 15.02 -8.26
N SER A 61 -12.49 15.36 -8.98
CA SER A 61 -13.84 14.86 -8.73
C SER A 61 -14.47 14.31 -9.99
N PHE A 62 -15.30 13.28 -9.84
CA PHE A 62 -16.07 12.66 -10.90
C PHE A 62 -17.54 12.58 -10.48
N GLU A 63 -18.45 12.74 -11.43
CA GLU A 63 -19.88 12.53 -11.19
C GLU A 63 -20.21 11.03 -11.06
N ASN A 64 -19.45 10.17 -11.74
CA ASN A 64 -19.61 8.72 -11.74
C ASN A 64 -18.39 8.02 -11.11
N SER A 65 -18.62 7.00 -10.29
CA SER A 65 -17.56 6.17 -9.70
C SER A 65 -16.84 5.30 -10.74
N ASP A 66 -17.52 4.89 -11.81
CA ASP A 66 -16.91 4.14 -12.93
C ASP A 66 -15.83 4.97 -13.63
N ASP A 67 -16.13 6.24 -13.91
CA ASP A 67 -15.20 7.17 -14.55
C ASP A 67 -13.94 7.38 -13.70
N ALA A 68 -14.10 7.51 -12.37
CA ALA A 68 -12.98 7.62 -11.44
C ALA A 68 -12.09 6.38 -11.43
N LEU A 69 -12.70 5.18 -11.50
CA LEU A 69 -11.97 3.92 -11.57
C LEU A 69 -11.22 3.77 -12.89
N LEU A 70 -11.86 4.10 -14.02
CA LEU A 70 -11.20 4.10 -15.33
C LEU A 70 -10.03 5.08 -15.36
N ALA A 71 -10.22 6.29 -14.81
CA ALA A 71 -9.14 7.27 -14.66
C ALA A 71 -7.98 6.73 -13.82
N ALA A 72 -8.27 5.99 -12.73
CA ALA A 72 -7.24 5.37 -11.89
C ALA A 72 -6.42 4.34 -12.67
N ILE A 73 -7.08 3.50 -13.46
CA ILE A 73 -6.46 2.45 -14.27
C ILE A 73 -5.57 3.08 -15.36
N GLU A 74 -6.11 4.07 -16.09
CA GLU A 74 -5.36 4.77 -17.13
C GLU A 74 -4.19 5.57 -16.57
N ALA A 75 -4.34 6.16 -15.39
CA ALA A 75 -3.26 6.86 -14.70
C ALA A 75 -2.10 5.93 -14.38
N GLN A 76 -2.39 4.72 -13.90
CA GLN A 76 -1.37 3.71 -13.66
C GLN A 76 -0.73 3.22 -14.96
N ARG A 77 -1.54 2.95 -15.99
CA ARG A 77 -1.05 2.54 -17.32
C ARG A 77 -0.10 3.56 -17.94
N ALA A 78 -0.40 4.85 -17.82
CA ALA A 78 0.44 5.94 -18.32
C ALA A 78 1.83 5.95 -17.67
N GLN A 79 1.96 5.43 -16.45
CA GLN A 79 3.23 5.39 -15.71
C GLN A 79 4.00 4.06 -15.81
N LEU A 80 3.47 3.04 -16.50
CA LEU A 80 4.14 1.74 -16.65
C LEU A 80 5.56 1.83 -17.24
N LYS A 81 5.76 2.74 -18.21
CA LYS A 81 7.06 2.99 -18.86
C LYS A 81 7.87 4.09 -18.19
N SER A 82 7.27 4.81 -17.24
CA SER A 82 7.95 5.84 -16.47
C SER A 82 8.87 5.20 -15.42
N THR A 83 9.72 5.99 -14.79
CA THR A 83 10.39 5.59 -13.53
C THR A 83 9.65 6.10 -12.30
N ILE A 84 8.71 7.04 -12.50
CA ILE A 84 7.79 7.49 -11.48
C ILE A 84 6.73 6.42 -11.26
N ARG A 85 6.38 6.21 -9.99
CA ARG A 85 5.28 5.36 -9.57
C ARG A 85 4.27 6.22 -8.83
N ILE A 86 3.00 5.93 -9.06
CA ILE A 86 1.90 6.63 -8.39
C ILE A 86 1.11 5.67 -7.53
N ARG A 87 0.43 6.21 -6.54
CA ARG A 87 -0.59 5.53 -5.76
C ARG A 87 -1.89 6.26 -5.93
N VAL A 88 -3.00 5.53 -6.03
CA VAL A 88 -4.32 6.12 -6.28
C VAL A 88 -5.31 5.67 -5.23
N GLY A 89 -6.15 6.59 -4.77
CA GLY A 89 -7.28 6.29 -3.92
C GLY A 89 -8.48 7.17 -4.22
N PHE A 90 -9.67 6.61 -4.16
CA PHE A 90 -10.89 7.35 -4.44
C PHE A 90 -12.06 6.89 -3.57
N HIS A 91 -13.03 7.77 -3.37
CA HIS A 91 -14.20 7.52 -2.53
C HIS A 91 -15.40 8.35 -3.00
N VAL A 92 -16.57 7.72 -3.09
CA VAL A 92 -17.83 8.41 -3.36
C VAL A 92 -18.48 8.87 -2.06
N GLY A 93 -18.94 10.12 -2.02
CA GLY A 93 -19.64 10.64 -0.85
C GLY A 93 -20.15 12.06 -1.05
N GLU A 94 -20.83 12.57 -0.02
CA GLU A 94 -21.36 13.93 -0.02
C GLU A 94 -20.25 14.98 0.13
N VAL A 95 -20.27 15.95 -0.78
CA VAL A 95 -19.38 17.11 -0.78
C VAL A 95 -20.16 18.40 -0.95
N ILE A 96 -19.55 19.50 -0.53
CA ILE A 96 -20.06 20.86 -0.66
C ILE A 96 -19.16 21.55 -1.70
N PRO A 97 -19.68 21.90 -2.88
CA PRO A 97 -18.93 22.67 -3.87
C PRO A 97 -18.61 24.07 -3.35
N ASP A 98 -17.39 24.54 -3.57
CA ASP A 98 -16.96 25.88 -3.20
C ASP A 98 -15.94 26.44 -4.20
N ALA A 99 -16.32 27.49 -4.94
CA ALA A 99 -15.45 28.22 -5.87
C ALA A 99 -14.59 27.36 -6.83
N GLY A 100 -15.08 26.17 -7.20
CA GLY A 100 -14.37 25.25 -8.10
C GLY A 100 -13.54 24.18 -7.41
N ASP A 101 -13.53 24.16 -6.08
CA ASP A 101 -13.07 23.08 -5.22
C ASP A 101 -14.27 22.36 -4.57
N VAL A 102 -14.01 21.34 -3.75
CA VAL A 102 -15.01 20.65 -2.95
C VAL A 102 -14.53 20.45 -1.52
N TYR A 103 -15.46 20.56 -0.56
CA TYR A 103 -15.20 20.31 0.85
C TYR A 103 -16.12 19.23 1.39
N GLY A 104 -15.68 18.53 2.42
CA GLY A 104 -16.50 17.54 3.10
C GLY A 104 -15.68 16.36 3.58
N ASN A 105 -16.35 15.48 4.31
CA ASN A 105 -15.70 14.28 4.82
C ASN A 105 -15.18 13.38 3.70
N ALA A 106 -15.91 13.30 2.56
CA ALA A 106 -15.54 12.46 1.44
C ALA A 106 -14.13 12.78 0.87
N VAL A 107 -13.74 14.06 0.89
CA VAL A 107 -12.39 14.50 0.48
C VAL A 107 -11.32 13.92 1.41
N ASN A 108 -11.56 13.99 2.71
CA ASN A 108 -10.64 13.44 3.71
C ASN A 108 -10.55 11.91 3.62
N VAL A 109 -11.67 11.23 3.35
CA VAL A 109 -11.68 9.77 3.15
C VAL A 109 -10.85 9.40 1.92
N ALA A 110 -11.12 10.01 0.77
CA ALA A 110 -10.41 9.72 -0.47
C ALA A 110 -8.89 9.95 -0.33
N ALA A 111 -8.47 11.07 0.28
CA ALA A 111 -7.06 11.37 0.52
C ALA A 111 -6.37 10.28 1.36
N ARG A 112 -7.07 9.74 2.36
CA ARG A 112 -6.52 8.70 3.24
C ARG A 112 -6.51 7.34 2.61
N VAL A 113 -7.51 7.02 1.78
CA VAL A 113 -7.52 5.81 0.97
C VAL A 113 -6.33 5.85 0.00
N ALA A 114 -6.04 6.99 -0.62
CA ALA A 114 -4.87 7.16 -1.49
C ALA A 114 -3.55 7.03 -0.72
N ALA A 115 -3.42 7.70 0.43
CA ALA A 115 -2.24 7.57 1.29
C ALA A 115 -2.05 6.14 1.82
N PHE A 116 -3.14 5.38 1.92
CA PHE A 116 -3.12 3.97 2.29
C PHE A 116 -2.65 3.08 1.14
N ALA A 117 -2.80 3.47 -0.13
CA ALA A 117 -2.29 2.70 -1.26
C ALA A 117 -0.75 2.71 -1.34
N ASN A 118 -0.17 1.60 -1.80
CA ASN A 118 1.25 1.57 -2.16
C ASN A 118 1.45 2.11 -3.58
N ALA A 119 2.72 2.28 -3.97
CA ALA A 119 3.08 2.49 -5.37
C ALA A 119 2.45 1.42 -6.27
N GLU A 120 1.96 1.83 -7.43
CA GLU A 120 1.28 0.98 -8.43
C GLU A 120 -0.05 0.37 -7.96
N GLU A 121 -0.58 0.78 -6.82
CA GLU A 121 -1.87 0.29 -6.31
C GLU A 121 -2.96 1.34 -6.45
N ILE A 122 -4.20 0.84 -6.60
CA ILE A 122 -5.42 1.63 -6.66
C ILE A 122 -6.36 1.11 -5.59
N TYR A 123 -6.71 1.94 -4.61
CA TYR A 123 -7.64 1.59 -3.54
C TYR A 123 -8.94 2.40 -3.59
N THR A 124 -10.01 1.82 -3.08
CA THR A 124 -11.30 2.49 -2.96
C THR A 124 -12.06 2.00 -1.73
N THR A 125 -13.22 2.58 -1.44
CA THR A 125 -14.07 2.18 -0.30
C THR A 125 -15.21 1.27 -0.73
N GLY A 126 -15.79 0.51 0.21
CA GLY A 126 -16.96 -0.32 -0.06
C GLY A 126 -18.15 0.47 -0.59
N GLU A 127 -18.39 1.68 -0.08
CA GLU A 127 -19.44 2.57 -0.61
C GLU A 127 -19.21 2.87 -2.10
N THR A 128 -17.96 3.09 -2.51
CA THR A 128 -17.63 3.28 -3.93
C THR A 128 -17.89 2.03 -4.75
N VAL A 129 -17.50 0.85 -4.24
CA VAL A 129 -17.69 -0.43 -4.94
C VAL A 129 -19.18 -0.73 -5.18
N GLU A 130 -20.04 -0.36 -4.24
CA GLU A 130 -21.50 -0.49 -4.41
C GLU A 130 -22.07 0.44 -5.49
N ASN A 131 -21.35 1.51 -5.85
CA ASN A 131 -21.72 2.45 -6.91
C ASN A 131 -21.01 2.15 -8.25
N LEU A 132 -20.25 1.06 -8.34
CA LEU A 132 -19.63 0.63 -9.61
C LEU A 132 -20.60 -0.23 -10.43
N SER A 133 -20.47 -0.16 -11.76
CA SER A 133 -21.10 -1.13 -12.66
C SER A 133 -20.58 -2.55 -12.41
N SER A 134 -21.38 -3.57 -12.73
CA SER A 134 -21.06 -4.97 -12.44
C SER A 134 -19.68 -5.41 -12.95
N HIS A 135 -19.32 -4.99 -14.17
CA HIS A 135 -18.03 -5.34 -14.77
C HIS A 135 -16.84 -4.75 -14.00
N LEU A 136 -16.96 -3.50 -13.57
CA LEU A 136 -15.90 -2.82 -12.82
C LEU A 136 -15.85 -3.23 -11.34
N HIS A 137 -17.00 -3.60 -10.77
CA HIS A 137 -17.08 -4.20 -9.44
C HIS A 137 -16.24 -5.47 -9.36
N GLU A 138 -16.26 -6.34 -10.38
CA GLU A 138 -15.47 -7.59 -10.41
C GLU A 138 -13.95 -7.37 -10.30
N MET A 139 -13.47 -6.17 -10.64
CA MET A 139 -12.06 -5.80 -10.47
C MET A 139 -11.71 -5.47 -9.02
N ALA A 140 -12.69 -5.21 -8.15
CA ALA A 140 -12.49 -4.83 -6.76
C ALA A 140 -12.37 -6.07 -5.85
N SER A 141 -11.20 -6.23 -5.26
CA SER A 141 -10.92 -7.24 -4.23
C SER A 141 -10.98 -6.60 -2.85
N TYR A 142 -11.85 -7.12 -1.98
CA TYR A 142 -11.92 -6.65 -0.59
C TYR A 142 -10.55 -6.82 0.10
N LEU A 143 -10.08 -5.78 0.77
CA LEU A 143 -8.79 -5.77 1.46
C LEU A 143 -8.96 -5.88 2.98
N ASP A 144 -9.51 -4.84 3.62
CA ASP A 144 -9.67 -4.79 5.08
C ASP A 144 -10.64 -3.67 5.51
N ARG A 145 -11.05 -3.65 6.79
CA ARG A 145 -11.73 -2.50 7.40
C ARG A 145 -10.68 -1.61 8.05
N VAL A 146 -10.46 -0.44 7.47
CA VAL A 146 -9.40 0.48 7.89
C VAL A 146 -9.97 1.57 8.79
N ASP A 147 -9.41 1.70 10.00
CA ASP A 147 -9.64 2.87 10.85
C ASP A 147 -8.80 4.05 10.35
N PHE A 148 -9.50 5.04 9.80
CA PHE A 148 -8.94 6.29 9.34
C PHE A 148 -9.19 7.39 10.38
N LYS A 149 -8.13 7.99 10.93
CA LYS A 149 -8.15 9.02 11.99
C LYS A 149 -9.33 10.01 11.94
N GLY A 150 -10.38 9.86 12.72
CA GLY A 150 -11.50 10.82 12.71
C GLY A 150 -12.62 10.48 11.71
N ILE A 151 -12.61 9.27 11.18
CA ILE A 151 -13.81 8.57 10.74
C ILE A 151 -14.26 7.71 11.93
N LYS A 152 -15.55 7.75 12.26
CA LYS A 152 -16.09 7.14 13.49
C LYS A 152 -16.01 5.61 13.47
N ASP A 153 -16.24 5.00 12.32
CA ASP A 153 -16.26 3.56 12.14
C ASP A 153 -15.24 3.13 11.07
N PRO A 154 -14.53 1.99 11.27
CA PRO A 154 -13.61 1.46 10.27
C PRO A 154 -14.30 1.24 8.93
N LEU A 155 -13.74 1.79 7.86
CA LEU A 155 -14.32 1.71 6.52
C LEU A 155 -13.81 0.47 5.78
N PRO A 156 -14.68 -0.29 5.09
CA PRO A 156 -14.22 -1.34 4.19
C PRO A 156 -13.44 -0.71 3.03
N VAL A 157 -12.22 -1.19 2.80
CA VAL A 157 -11.32 -0.78 1.72
C VAL A 157 -11.14 -1.94 0.76
N TYR A 158 -11.11 -1.62 -0.52
CA TYR A 158 -10.96 -2.56 -1.62
C TYR A 158 -9.74 -2.17 -2.46
N ARG A 159 -9.03 -3.18 -2.96
CA ARG A 159 -7.97 -3.05 -3.95
C ARG A 159 -8.53 -3.34 -5.34
N ILE A 160 -8.22 -2.50 -6.30
CA ILE A 160 -8.55 -2.74 -7.70
C ILE A 160 -7.46 -3.55 -8.38
N GLN A 161 -7.85 -4.64 -9.04
CA GLN A 161 -7.02 -5.47 -9.89
C GLN A 161 -6.97 -4.87 -11.30
N TRP A 162 -6.04 -3.96 -11.56
CA TRP A 162 -5.98 -3.19 -12.82
C TRP A 162 -4.94 -3.71 -13.83
N SER A 163 -3.99 -4.52 -13.38
CA SER A 163 -2.99 -5.18 -14.22
C SER A 163 -3.36 -6.66 -14.39
N GLU A 164 -3.41 -7.16 -15.62
CA GLU A 164 -3.38 -8.60 -15.85
C GLU A 164 -2.08 -9.16 -15.27
N ALA A 165 -2.17 -10.22 -14.46
CA ALA A 165 -1.02 -10.88 -13.85
C ALA A 165 0.04 -11.21 -14.92
N GLY A 166 1.11 -10.40 -14.99
CA GLY A 166 1.92 -10.38 -16.20
C GLY A 166 3.26 -9.66 -16.18
N SER A 167 3.85 -9.31 -15.03
CA SER A 167 5.32 -9.33 -14.91
C SER A 167 5.79 -9.49 -13.47
N SER A 168 6.25 -10.71 -13.16
CA SER A 168 6.91 -11.17 -11.93
C SER A 168 6.02 -11.50 -10.72
N SER A 169 5.25 -12.59 -10.83
CA SER A 169 5.44 -13.79 -10.01
C SER A 169 4.31 -14.79 -10.31
N LYS A 170 4.70 -16.01 -10.67
CA LYS A 170 3.77 -17.13 -10.88
C LYS A 170 2.97 -17.41 -9.60
N SER A 171 1.66 -17.40 -9.70
CA SER A 171 0.76 -18.31 -8.96
C SER A 171 -0.57 -18.39 -9.69
N ALA A 172 -0.67 -19.38 -10.55
CA ALA A 172 -1.94 -19.98 -10.92
C ALA A 172 -2.54 -20.63 -9.67
N ASP A 173 -3.77 -20.24 -9.31
CA ASP A 173 -4.87 -21.20 -9.25
C ASP A 173 -6.20 -20.44 -9.17
N THR A 174 -6.90 -20.41 -10.30
CA THR A 174 -8.30 -20.02 -10.37
C THR A 174 -9.12 -21.09 -9.67
N ARG A 175 -9.81 -20.74 -8.58
CA ARG A 175 -10.97 -21.51 -8.13
C ARG A 175 -12.16 -20.58 -7.93
N ILE A 176 -13.17 -20.84 -8.75
CA ILE A 176 -14.54 -20.36 -8.62
C ILE A 176 -15.03 -20.78 -7.23
N VAL A 177 -15.50 -19.82 -6.43
CA VAL A 177 -16.31 -20.13 -5.24
C VAL A 177 -17.64 -19.39 -5.38
N THR A 178 -18.64 -20.20 -5.69
CA THR A 178 -20.07 -19.90 -5.67
C THR A 178 -20.50 -19.33 -4.32
N ALA A 179 -21.47 -18.43 -4.38
CA ALA A 179 -22.04 -17.70 -3.27
C ALA A 179 -22.61 -18.62 -2.17
N VAL A 180 -21.87 -18.89 -1.10
CA VAL A 180 -22.40 -19.24 0.23
C VAL A 180 -21.38 -18.81 1.29
N ASN A 181 -21.86 -18.28 2.42
CA ASN A 181 -21.15 -17.87 3.65
C ASN A 181 -20.51 -16.46 3.68
N ARG A 182 -21.35 -15.50 4.11
CA ARG A 182 -21.08 -14.07 4.25
C ARG A 182 -20.43 -13.66 5.59
N THR A 183 -19.80 -14.59 6.32
CA THR A 183 -19.39 -14.33 7.72
C THR A 183 -17.96 -14.75 8.12
N GLU A 184 -17.16 -15.34 7.22
CA GLU A 184 -15.77 -15.78 7.53
C GLU A 184 -14.67 -14.96 6.82
N LYS A 185 -15.03 -13.78 6.28
CA LYS A 185 -14.29 -13.11 5.19
C LYS A 185 -13.13 -12.18 5.61
N TYR A 186 -12.64 -12.26 6.84
CA TYR A 186 -11.62 -11.34 7.40
C TYR A 186 -10.40 -12.04 8.00
N ARG A 187 -9.84 -13.03 7.31
CA ARG A 187 -8.47 -13.47 7.55
C ARG A 187 -7.64 -13.05 6.35
N THR A 188 -6.72 -12.09 6.51
CA THR A 188 -5.53 -12.16 5.67
C THR A 188 -4.83 -13.45 6.08
N ASN A 189 -4.78 -14.40 5.16
CA ASN A 189 -4.01 -15.61 5.41
C ASN A 189 -2.51 -15.31 5.33
N VAL A 190 -2.06 -14.08 5.05
CA VAL A 190 -0.63 -13.79 4.88
C VAL A 190 0.00 -13.36 6.21
N VAL A 191 0.85 -14.23 6.75
CA VAL A 191 1.68 -13.98 7.93
C VAL A 191 3.11 -13.64 7.52
N LEU A 192 3.81 -12.79 8.29
CA LEU A 192 5.21 -12.46 8.01
C LEU A 192 6.11 -13.29 8.92
N ASP A 193 6.94 -14.13 8.31
CA ASP A 193 7.97 -14.88 9.02
C ASP A 193 9.32 -14.19 8.86
N LEU A 194 9.96 -13.89 9.99
CA LEU A 194 11.31 -13.33 10.08
C LEU A 194 12.28 -14.43 10.52
N PHE A 195 13.42 -14.53 9.85
CA PHE A 195 14.46 -15.51 10.15
C PHE A 195 15.79 -14.81 10.42
N LEU A 196 16.42 -15.15 11.54
CA LEU A 196 17.80 -14.81 11.87
C LEU A 196 18.52 -16.10 12.22
N GLY A 197 19.35 -16.60 11.30
CA GLY A 197 19.90 -17.95 11.38
C GLY A 197 18.78 -19.00 11.44
N ALA A 198 18.78 -19.83 12.50
CA ALA A 198 17.75 -20.84 12.74
C ALA A 198 16.51 -20.32 13.49
N ARG A 199 16.58 -19.11 14.06
CA ARG A 199 15.47 -18.53 14.83
C ARG A 199 14.42 -17.99 13.86
N ARG A 200 13.16 -18.32 14.11
CA ARG A 200 11.99 -17.82 13.38
C ARG A 200 11.09 -17.04 14.33
N VAL A 201 10.69 -15.85 13.92
CA VAL A 201 9.68 -15.04 14.62
C VAL A 201 8.57 -14.73 13.62
N ARG A 202 7.33 -15.03 14.01
CA ARG A 202 6.14 -14.80 13.19
C ARG A 202 5.40 -13.56 13.67
N ILE A 203 5.01 -12.73 12.70
CA ILE A 203 4.12 -11.60 12.91
C ILE A 203 2.78 -11.94 12.25
N ASP A 204 1.71 -11.86 13.03
CA ASP A 204 0.34 -12.14 12.61
C ASP A 204 -0.65 -11.34 13.48
N GLN A 205 -1.94 -11.63 13.35
CA GLN A 205 -2.99 -10.97 14.13
C GLN A 205 -2.91 -11.20 15.65
N HIS A 206 -2.23 -12.26 16.11
CA HIS A 206 -2.05 -12.58 17.52
C HIS A 206 -0.72 -12.06 18.08
N ASN A 207 0.30 -11.94 17.21
CA ASN A 207 1.57 -11.31 17.52
C ASN A 207 1.85 -10.16 16.53
N PRO A 208 1.21 -8.99 16.70
CA PRO A 208 1.18 -7.96 15.67
C PRO A 208 2.40 -7.05 15.67
N SER A 209 3.38 -7.23 16.56
CA SER A 209 4.51 -6.31 16.70
C SER A 209 5.77 -7.06 17.11
N VAL A 210 6.89 -6.74 16.50
CA VAL A 210 8.21 -7.31 16.78
C VAL A 210 9.22 -6.16 16.81
N ARG A 211 9.94 -6.04 17.93
CA ARG A 211 11.07 -5.12 18.06
C ARG A 211 12.37 -5.82 17.74
N ILE A 212 13.26 -5.08 17.08
CA ILE A 212 14.51 -5.58 16.54
C ILE A 212 15.63 -4.65 16.99
N GLY A 213 16.69 -5.22 17.55
CA GLY A 213 17.82 -4.42 18.03
C GLY A 213 18.90 -5.27 18.65
N ARG A 214 19.91 -4.61 19.21
CA ARG A 214 21.07 -5.27 19.84
C ARG A 214 20.84 -5.65 21.31
N ASP A 215 19.96 -4.93 21.99
CA ASP A 215 19.67 -5.21 23.40
C ASP A 215 18.80 -6.47 23.54
N ILE A 216 18.94 -7.16 24.68
CA ILE A 216 18.31 -8.47 24.95
C ILE A 216 16.79 -8.39 25.14
N ASP A 217 16.23 -7.19 25.28
CA ASP A 217 14.80 -6.93 25.44
C ASP A 217 14.04 -6.82 24.09
N ASN A 218 14.74 -7.02 22.96
CA ASN A 218 14.14 -7.11 21.63
C ASN A 218 13.69 -8.55 21.32
N ASP A 219 12.63 -8.66 20.51
CA ASP A 219 12.09 -9.94 20.05
C ASP A 219 13.04 -10.65 19.07
N ILE A 220 13.78 -9.86 18.28
CA ILE A 220 14.92 -10.30 17.45
C ILE A 220 16.17 -9.53 17.89
N ILE A 221 17.14 -10.28 18.41
CA ILE A 221 18.41 -9.74 18.88
C ILE A 221 19.46 -9.93 17.79
N VAL A 222 20.03 -8.83 17.29
CA VAL A 222 21.08 -8.82 16.26
C VAL A 222 22.39 -8.34 16.89
N GLY A 223 23.42 -9.17 16.83
CA GLY A 223 24.71 -8.94 17.50
C GLY A 223 25.64 -7.96 16.80
N HIS A 224 25.30 -7.50 15.59
CA HIS A 224 26.17 -6.66 14.77
C HIS A 224 26.42 -5.27 15.41
N ASP A 225 27.66 -4.79 15.37
CA ASP A 225 28.09 -3.52 15.99
C ASP A 225 27.34 -2.29 15.45
N SER A 226 26.99 -2.30 14.15
CA SER A 226 26.18 -1.25 13.52
C SER A 226 24.72 -1.20 14.00
N THR A 227 24.26 -2.20 14.75
CA THR A 227 22.88 -2.29 15.22
C THR A 227 22.67 -1.44 16.49
N SER A 228 21.73 -0.50 16.44
CA SER A 228 21.27 0.24 17.62
C SER A 228 20.56 -0.68 18.64
N ARG A 229 20.59 -0.27 19.91
CA ARG A 229 19.99 -1.02 21.03
C ARG A 229 18.52 -1.37 20.77
N HIS A 230 17.74 -0.39 20.32
CA HIS A 230 16.41 -0.54 19.73
C HIS A 230 16.50 0.05 18.32
N HIS A 231 16.58 -0.80 17.30
CA HIS A 231 16.92 -0.36 15.94
C HIS A 231 15.66 -0.07 15.11
N ALA A 232 14.80 -1.07 15.01
CA ALA A 232 13.59 -1.00 14.21
C ALA A 232 12.46 -1.77 14.88
N GLN A 233 11.24 -1.46 14.47
CA GLN A 233 10.04 -2.18 14.89
C GLN A 233 9.24 -2.57 13.65
N ILE A 234 8.82 -3.82 13.59
CA ILE A 234 7.91 -4.30 12.54
C ILE A 234 6.55 -4.50 13.17
N GLU A 235 5.53 -3.88 12.58
CA GLU A 235 4.17 -3.95 13.07
C GLU A 235 3.21 -4.38 11.96
N PHE A 236 2.35 -5.34 12.26
CA PHE A 236 1.17 -5.64 11.49
C PHE A 236 0.10 -4.59 11.78
N VAL A 237 0.03 -3.59 10.92
CA VAL A 237 -0.92 -2.48 11.02
C VAL A 237 -1.72 -2.41 9.74
N ARG A 238 -3.04 -2.58 9.86
CA ARG A 238 -4.01 -2.45 8.76
C ARG A 238 -3.69 -3.37 7.57
N GLY A 239 -3.61 -4.68 7.82
CA GLY A 239 -3.42 -5.70 6.78
C GLY A 239 -2.00 -5.78 6.18
N ARG A 240 -1.05 -4.99 6.70
CA ARG A 240 0.31 -4.89 6.17
C ARG A 240 1.35 -4.91 7.27
N TYR A 241 2.56 -5.34 6.92
CA TYR A 241 3.71 -5.31 7.80
C TYR A 241 4.53 -4.07 7.50
N ASN A 242 4.60 -3.14 8.44
CA ASN A 242 5.40 -1.92 8.32
C ASN A 242 6.65 -2.06 9.18
N ILE A 243 7.81 -1.79 8.60
CA ILE A 243 9.03 -1.60 9.37
C ILE A 243 9.25 -0.10 9.59
N THR A 244 9.44 0.30 10.84
CA THR A 244 9.79 1.65 11.25
C THR A 244 11.22 1.65 11.78
N ASP A 245 12.10 2.42 11.14
CA ASP A 245 13.46 2.64 11.62
C ASP A 245 13.48 3.76 12.68
N SER A 246 14.20 3.54 13.77
CA SER A 246 14.45 4.54 14.82
C SER A 246 15.94 4.69 15.14
N SER A 247 16.80 4.16 14.27
CA SER A 247 18.19 3.88 14.57
C SER A 247 19.12 5.04 14.23
N THR A 248 20.38 4.92 14.67
CA THR A 248 21.43 5.87 14.27
C THR A 248 21.90 5.63 12.84
N ASN A 249 22.03 4.37 12.44
CA ASN A 249 22.70 3.97 11.19
C ASN A 249 21.75 3.66 10.03
N GLY A 250 20.44 3.67 10.28
CA GLY A 250 19.40 3.34 9.31
C GLY A 250 19.30 1.85 9.01
N THR A 251 18.20 1.47 8.38
CA THR A 251 17.86 0.11 8.00
C THR A 251 17.92 -0.04 6.48
N TYR A 252 18.54 -1.11 6.00
CA TYR A 252 18.62 -1.47 4.59
C TYR A 252 17.71 -2.66 4.30
N ILE A 253 16.93 -2.59 3.23
CA ILE A 253 15.97 -3.63 2.84
C ILE A 253 16.22 -3.99 1.38
N VAL A 254 16.56 -5.24 1.11
CA VAL A 254 16.81 -5.76 -0.25
C VAL A 254 15.71 -6.76 -0.60
N ARG A 255 15.06 -6.54 -1.74
CA ARG A 255 14.00 -7.40 -2.29
C ARG A 255 14.49 -8.01 -3.61
N GLY A 256 13.98 -9.19 -3.97
CA GLY A 256 14.51 -9.98 -5.09
C GLY A 256 14.80 -9.18 -6.37
N GLY A 257 16.08 -9.07 -6.73
CA GLY A 257 16.55 -8.42 -7.96
C GLY A 257 16.53 -6.88 -7.97
N GLN A 258 16.26 -6.23 -6.83
CA GLN A 258 16.17 -4.78 -6.70
C GLN A 258 17.32 -4.19 -5.87
N ASP A 259 17.61 -2.90 -6.08
CA ASP A 259 18.54 -2.14 -5.24
C ASP A 259 18.03 -2.01 -3.80
N ALA A 260 18.96 -1.87 -2.86
CA ALA A 260 18.62 -1.74 -1.45
C ALA A 260 17.84 -0.46 -1.17
N ILE A 261 16.69 -0.59 -0.50
CA ILE A 261 15.94 0.52 0.05
C ILE A 261 16.58 0.90 1.38
N PHE A 262 17.04 2.15 1.51
CA PHE A 262 17.53 2.70 2.77
C PHE A 262 16.42 3.46 3.49
N VAL A 263 16.22 3.16 4.77
CA VAL A 263 15.18 3.73 5.62
C VAL A 263 15.82 4.26 6.88
N ARG A 264 15.57 5.52 7.24
CA ARG A 264 16.12 6.10 8.47
C ARG A 264 15.14 7.06 9.11
N ARG A 265 14.71 6.77 10.35
CA ARG A 265 13.67 7.55 11.07
C ARG A 265 12.35 7.66 10.30
N GLU A 266 12.10 6.68 9.44
CA GLU A 266 10.95 6.60 8.55
C GLU A 266 10.37 5.19 8.61
N SER A 267 9.17 5.03 8.04
CA SER A 267 8.48 3.76 7.97
C SER A 267 8.27 3.34 6.52
N VAL A 268 8.44 2.04 6.23
CA VAL A 268 8.14 1.46 4.93
C VAL A 268 7.39 0.14 5.08
N VAL A 269 6.52 -0.16 4.12
CA VAL A 269 5.81 -1.44 4.05
C VAL A 269 6.76 -2.52 3.57
N LEU A 270 6.85 -3.63 4.31
CA LEU A 270 7.49 -4.87 3.87
C LEU A 270 6.53 -5.62 2.95
N GLN A 271 6.96 -5.79 1.69
CA GLN A 271 6.25 -6.56 0.67
C GLN A 271 7.21 -7.54 0.02
N HIS A 272 6.67 -8.68 -0.41
CA HIS A 272 7.42 -9.79 -0.98
C HIS A 272 8.46 -10.35 0.00
N ASP A 273 9.32 -11.25 -0.49
CA ASP A 273 10.39 -11.83 0.29
C ASP A 273 11.68 -11.05 0.09
N GLY A 274 12.51 -10.97 1.14
CA GLY A 274 13.75 -10.22 1.08
C GLY A 274 14.63 -10.36 2.30
N ILE A 275 15.64 -9.49 2.38
CA ILE A 275 16.59 -9.43 3.50
C ILE A 275 16.69 -8.01 4.05
N ILE A 276 16.93 -7.91 5.36
CA ILE A 276 17.09 -6.66 6.11
C ILE A 276 18.47 -6.67 6.76
N GLY A 277 19.17 -5.53 6.66
CA GLY A 277 20.41 -5.22 7.37
C GLY A 277 20.21 -3.98 8.25
N LEU A 278 20.70 -4.04 9.49
CA LEU A 278 20.46 -3.02 10.51
C LEU A 278 21.72 -2.16 10.68
N GLY A 279 21.84 -1.12 9.87
CA GLY A 279 23.02 -0.25 9.84
C GLY A 279 24.13 -0.72 8.90
N TRP A 280 23.86 -1.71 8.06
CA TRP A 280 24.73 -2.15 6.97
C TRP A 280 23.91 -2.63 5.78
N HIS A 281 24.51 -2.59 4.59
CA HIS A 281 23.91 -3.13 3.37
C HIS A 281 24.02 -4.67 3.37
N PRO A 282 22.91 -5.42 3.46
CA PRO A 282 22.97 -6.86 3.65
C PRO A 282 23.24 -7.61 2.33
N SER A 283 23.93 -8.74 2.43
CA SER A 283 24.11 -9.74 1.38
C SER A 283 23.47 -11.07 1.79
N MET A 284 23.19 -11.97 0.84
CA MET A 284 22.69 -13.31 1.17
C MET A 284 23.68 -14.16 1.98
N GLN A 285 24.97 -13.80 2.00
CA GLN A 285 26.02 -14.52 2.73
C GLN A 285 26.14 -14.04 4.18
N ASP A 286 25.56 -12.89 4.52
CA ASP A 286 25.72 -12.31 5.85
C ASP A 286 25.00 -13.15 6.91
N PRO A 287 25.68 -13.55 8.00
CA PRO A 287 25.07 -14.40 9.03
C PRO A 287 24.02 -13.67 9.87
N GLU A 288 24.15 -12.35 10.02
CA GLU A 288 23.30 -11.50 10.87
C GLU A 288 22.17 -10.80 10.11
N LYS A 289 21.99 -11.11 8.82
CA LYS A 289 20.84 -10.62 8.05
C LYS A 289 19.55 -11.18 8.60
N ILE A 290 18.48 -10.39 8.54
CA ILE A 290 17.14 -10.87 8.80
C ILE A 290 16.48 -11.18 7.46
N ILE A 291 16.07 -12.42 7.23
CA ILE A 291 15.27 -12.80 6.07
C ILE A 291 13.80 -12.62 6.44
N PHE A 292 13.01 -11.93 5.63
CA PHE A 292 11.57 -11.83 5.79
C PHE A 292 10.85 -12.54 4.66
N ARG A 293 9.78 -13.28 4.98
CA ARG A 293 8.96 -14.00 4.02
C ARG A 293 7.49 -13.83 4.29
N SER A 294 6.73 -13.49 3.25
CA SER A 294 5.27 -13.44 3.32
C SER A 294 4.72 -14.85 3.06
N VAL A 295 4.13 -15.47 4.08
CA VAL A 295 3.62 -16.86 4.01
C VAL A 295 2.11 -16.86 4.09
N THR A 296 1.45 -17.50 3.13
CA THR A 296 0.02 -17.80 3.24
C THR A 296 -0.17 -18.97 4.21
N ASN A 297 -0.87 -18.71 5.32
CA ASN A 297 -1.25 -19.63 6.36
C ASN A 297 -2.28 -20.62 5.79
N SER A 298 -1.78 -21.71 5.25
CA SER A 298 -2.58 -22.82 4.76
C SER A 298 -2.80 -23.83 5.89
N GLN A 299 -3.71 -23.59 6.86
CA GLN A 299 -4.16 -24.63 7.82
C GLN A 299 -5.62 -24.32 8.21
N GLU A 300 -6.60 -25.24 8.26
CA GLU A 300 -6.62 -26.61 8.80
C GLU A 300 -7.58 -27.48 7.98
N VAL A 301 -7.12 -28.62 7.42
CA VAL A 301 -8.03 -29.72 7.08
C VAL A 301 -8.15 -30.56 8.34
N GLY A 302 -9.13 -30.23 9.17
CA GLY A 302 -9.62 -31.15 10.19
C GLY A 302 -10.22 -32.36 9.50
N GLY A 303 -9.45 -33.44 9.40
CA GLY A 303 -10.00 -34.75 9.05
C GLY A 303 -10.96 -35.18 10.17
N PRO A 304 -12.19 -35.63 9.87
CA PRO A 304 -13.05 -36.17 10.89
C PRO A 304 -12.42 -37.45 11.47
N LEU A 305 -12.45 -37.54 12.80
CA LEU A 305 -12.32 -38.80 13.53
C LEU A 305 -13.44 -39.73 13.07
N GLU A 306 -13.09 -40.75 12.28
CA GLU A 306 -13.94 -41.93 12.13
C GLU A 306 -13.80 -42.80 13.38
N ALA A 307 -14.95 -43.11 13.96
CA ALA A 307 -15.13 -44.09 15.01
C ALA A 307 -15.21 -45.50 14.42
#